data_AF-S8E2T3-F1
#
_entry.id   AF-S8E2T3-F1
#
_cell.length_a   1.000
_cell.length_b   1.000
_cell.length_c   1.000
_cell.angle_alpha   90.00
_cell.angle_beta   90.00
_cell.angle_gamma   90.00
#
_symmetry.space_group_name_H-M   'P 1'
#
loop_
_entity.id
_entity.type
_entity.pdbx_description
1 polymer ?
#
loop_
_entity_poly.entity_id
_entity_poly.type
_entity_poly.pdbx_seq_one_letter_code
_entity_poly.pdbx_strand_id
1 'polypeptide(L)'
;SSLGSILGWGMAFIYLGGRLPQICLNIKRGNTKGLNPLMFAFALVANSTYVASILLKSTEWSKIQPNLPWLVDSGGCVFLDTFILMQFFYYR
;
A
#
# COMPACT_ATOMS: atom_id res chain seq x y z
N SER A 1 23.62 3.83 0.09
CA SER A 1 23.99 3.68 -1.34
C SER A 1 22.90 4.26 -2.22
N SER A 2 23.20 5.30 -3.01
CA SER A 2 22.21 6.07 -3.80
C SER A 2 21.35 5.21 -4.74
N LEU A 3 21.95 4.19 -5.38
CA LEU A 3 21.24 3.24 -6.25
C LEU A 3 20.12 2.46 -5.54
N GLY A 4 20.34 2.01 -4.31
CA GLY A 4 19.34 1.25 -3.55
C GLY A 4 18.11 2.08 -3.22
N SER A 5 18.30 3.38 -2.94
CA SER A 5 17.19 4.30 -2.71
C SER A 5 16.41 4.58 -3.99
N ILE A 6 17.08 4.78 -5.13
CA ILE A 6 16.41 5.01 -6.42
C ILE A 6 15.59 3.80 -6.85
N LEU A 7 16.17 2.59 -6.75
CA LEU A 7 15.46 1.34 -7.05
C LEU A 7 14.28 1.12 -6.08
N GLY A 8 14.46 1.44 -4.79
CA GLY A 8 13.38 1.36 -3.81
C GLY A 8 12.22 2.29 -4.12
N TRP A 9 12.49 3.54 -4.53
CA TRP A 9 11.45 4.47 -4.97
C TRP A 9 10.77 4.00 -6.27
N GLY A 10 11.54 3.50 -7.25
CA GLY A 10 10.96 2.94 -8.47
C GLY A 10 10.03 1.76 -8.20
N MET A 11 10.42 0.86 -7.31
CA MET A 11 9.59 -0.26 -6.87
C MET A 11 8.30 0.23 -6.20
N ALA A 12 8.39 1.20 -5.29
CA ALA A 12 7.23 1.76 -4.60
C ALA A 12 6.19 2.32 -5.60
N PHE A 13 6.64 3.09 -6.59
CA PHE A 13 5.74 3.64 -7.60
C PHE A 13 5.09 2.57 -8.49
N ILE A 14 5.85 1.54 -8.89
CA ILE A 14 5.30 0.44 -9.71
C ILE A 14 4.28 -0.36 -8.91
N TYR A 15 4.57 -0.65 -7.63
CA TYR A 15 3.71 -1.46 -6.77
C TYR A 15 2.40 -0.74 -6.44
N LEU A 16 2.47 0.55 -6.07
CA LEU A 16 1.29 1.41 -5.90
C LEU A 16 0.53 1.59 -7.22
N GLY A 17 1.28 1.81 -8.30
CA GLY A 17 0.76 1.96 -9.65
C GLY A 17 -0.02 0.74 -10.13
N GLY A 18 0.34 -0.47 -9.71
CA GLY A 18 -0.39 -1.71 -10.04
C GLY A 18 -1.75 -1.85 -9.36
N ARG A 19 -1.96 -1.20 -8.20
CA ARG A 19 -3.24 -1.25 -7.46
C ARG A 19 -4.28 -0.26 -8.02
N LEU A 20 -3.83 0.87 -8.58
CA LEU A 20 -4.71 1.85 -9.24
C LEU A 20 -5.57 1.29 -10.40
N PRO A 21 -5.02 0.57 -11.39
CA PRO A 21 -5.83 0.00 -12.47
C PRO A 21 -6.79 -1.06 -11.94
N GLN A 22 -6.46 -1.78 -10.87
CA GLN A 22 -7.37 -2.72 -10.23
C GLN A 22 -8.60 -2.00 -9.64
N ILE A 23 -8.39 -0.88 -8.95
CA ILE A 23 -9.47 0.00 -8.47
C ILE A 23 -10.32 0.51 -9.62
N CYS A 24 -9.70 1.02 -10.69
CA CYS A 24 -10.42 1.51 -11.87
C CYS A 24 -11.24 0.42 -12.56
N LEU A 25 -10.70 -0.81 -12.65
CA LEU A 25 -11.41 -1.96 -13.22
C LEU A 25 -12.59 -2.37 -12.35
N ASN A 26 -12.47 -2.33 -11.02
CA ASN A 26 -13.57 -2.60 -10.09
C ASN A 26 -14.71 -1.60 -10.29
N ILE A 27 -14.39 -0.30 -10.39
CA ILE A 27 -15.38 0.75 -10.66
C ILE A 27 -16.05 0.52 -12.01
N LYS A 28 -15.28 0.27 -13.07
CA LYS A 28 -15.80 0.07 -14.43
C LYS A 28 -16.70 -1.16 -14.54
N ARG A 29 -16.38 -2.23 -13.81
CA ARG A 29 -17.19 -3.46 -13.78
C ARG A 29 -18.43 -3.34 -12.89
N GLY A 30 -18.44 -2.38 -11.96
CA GLY A 30 -19.51 -2.21 -10.97
C GLY A 30 -19.68 -3.44 -10.05
N ASN A 31 -18.68 -4.31 -9.98
CA ASN A 31 -18.66 -5.48 -9.11
C ASN A 31 -17.22 -5.88 -8.77
N THR A 32 -17.07 -6.55 -7.63
CA THR A 32 -15.80 -7.08 -7.14
C THR A 32 -15.71 -8.60 -7.28
N LYS A 33 -16.35 -9.17 -8.31
CA LYS A 33 -16.34 -10.63 -8.53
C LYS A 33 -14.92 -11.14 -8.82
N GLY A 34 -14.46 -12.09 -8.02
CA GLY A 34 -13.14 -12.74 -8.15
C GLY A 34 -12.05 -12.17 -7.24
N LEU A 35 -12.34 -11.14 -6.44
CA LEU A 35 -11.42 -10.62 -5.42
C LEU A 35 -11.65 -11.31 -4.08
N ASN A 36 -10.58 -11.70 -3.40
CA ASN A 36 -10.66 -12.20 -2.03
C ASN A 36 -10.45 -11.05 -1.02
N PRO A 37 -11.50 -10.60 -0.31
CA PRO A 37 -11.39 -9.47 0.62
C PRO A 37 -10.43 -9.75 1.79
N LEU A 38 -10.28 -11.02 2.19
CA LEU A 38 -9.39 -11.40 3.29
C LEU A 38 -7.92 -11.12 2.94
N MET A 39 -7.53 -11.30 1.68
CA MET A 39 -6.16 -11.00 1.24
C MET A 39 -5.83 -9.52 1.44
N PHE A 40 -6.75 -8.63 1.05
CA PHE A 40 -6.57 -7.19 1.24
C PHE A 40 -6.64 -6.78 2.71
N ALA A 41 -7.51 -7.42 3.51
CA ALA A 41 -7.57 -7.18 4.95
C ALA A 41 -6.27 -7.57 5.66
N PHE A 42 -5.70 -8.74 5.35
CA PHE A 42 -4.41 -9.15 5.92
C PHE A 42 -3.27 -8.28 5.42
N ALA A 43 -3.26 -7.90 4.14
CA ALA A 43 -2.26 -6.97 3.60
C ALA A 43 -2.35 -5.59 4.26
N LEU A 44 -3.56 -5.08 4.52
CA LEU A 44 -3.80 -3.84 5.25
C LEU A 44 -3.18 -3.92 6.64
N VAL A 45 -3.54 -4.94 7.44
CA VAL A 45 -3.03 -5.12 8.81
C VAL A 45 -1.51 -5.25 8.82
N ALA A 46 -0.93 -6.02 7.89
CA ALA A 46 0.51 -6.21 7.78
C ALA A 46 1.23 -4.89 7.45
N ASN A 47 0.79 -4.17 6.43
CA ASN A 47 1.39 -2.89 6.04
C ASN A 47 1.20 -1.81 7.12
N SER A 48 0.03 -1.75 7.77
CA SER A 48 -0.20 -0.84 8.89
C SER A 48 0.72 -1.13 10.08
N THR A 49 0.92 -2.41 10.41
CA THR A 49 1.85 -2.83 11.47
C THR A 49 3.29 -2.48 11.11
N TYR A 50 3.67 -2.61 9.84
CA TYR A 50 5.00 -2.24 9.37
C TYR A 50 5.25 -0.72 9.44
N VAL A 51 4.28 0.09 9.01
CA VAL A 51 4.32 1.55 9.17
C VAL A 51 4.42 1.92 10.66
N ALA A 52 3.60 1.30 11.52
CA ALA A 52 3.66 1.53 12.96
C ALA A 52 5.02 1.17 13.56
N SER A 53 5.63 0.05 13.14
CA SER A 53 6.96 -0.38 13.56
C SER A 53 8.04 0.65 13.20
N ILE A 54 8.00 1.23 12.00
CA ILE A 54 8.94 2.28 11.58
C ILE A 54 8.75 3.55 12.42
N LEU A 55 7.50 3.97 12.64
CA LEU A 55 7.18 5.17 13.42
C LEU A 55 7.57 5.03 14.90
N LEU A 56 7.34 3.85 15.50
CA LEU A 56 7.68 3.57 16.90
C LEU A 56 9.19 3.41 17.12
N LYS A 57 9.92 2.87 16.13
CA LYS A 57 11.36 2.60 16.25
C LYS A 57 12.24 3.83 15.98
N SER A 58 11.75 4.79 15.18
CA SER A 58 12.56 5.91 14.70
C SER A 58 11.81 7.22 14.81
N THR A 59 11.77 7.83 16.00
CA THR A 59 11.32 9.23 16.17
C THR A 59 12.34 10.24 15.61
N GLU A 60 13.59 9.81 15.36
CA GLU A 60 14.64 10.65 14.78
C GLU A 60 14.58 10.65 13.25
N TRP A 61 14.41 11.84 12.66
CA TRP A 61 14.37 12.07 11.21
C TRP A 61 15.54 11.43 10.43
N SER A 62 16.73 11.39 11.03
CA SER A 62 17.92 10.77 10.42
C SER A 62 17.78 9.26 10.19
N LYS A 63 16.92 8.57 10.93
CA LYS A 63 16.66 7.12 10.76
C LYS A 63 15.43 6.84 9.88
N ILE A 64 14.53 7.81 9.73
CA ILE A 64 13.36 7.73 8.85
C ILE A 64 13.77 7.92 7.38
N GLN A 65 14.64 8.89 7.10
CA GLN A 65 15.02 9.27 5.74
C GLN A 65 15.43 8.09 4.82
N PRO A 66 16.26 7.12 5.24
CA PRO A 66 16.60 5.99 4.37
C PRO A 66 15.45 5.00 4.13
N ASN A 67 14.46 4.95 5.03
CA ASN A 67 13.31 4.04 4.95
C ASN A 67 12.07 4.68 4.31
N LEU A 68 12.14 5.97 3.92
CA LEU A 68 11.07 6.69 3.25
C LEU A 68 10.40 5.95 2.07
N PRO A 69 11.13 5.34 1.11
CA PRO A 69 10.46 4.64 0.00
C PRO A 69 9.59 3.47 0.49
N TRP A 70 10.04 2.75 1.52
CA TRP A 70 9.26 1.66 2.13
C TRP A 70 8.06 2.19 2.92
N LEU A 71 8.23 3.32 3.62
CA LEU A 71 7.14 3.97 4.35
C LEU A 71 6.06 4.47 3.40
N VAL A 72 6.45 5.05 2.26
CA VAL A 72 5.55 5.54 1.21
C VAL A 72 4.86 4.37 0.51
N ASP A 73 5.59 3.32 0.17
CA ASP A 73 5.02 2.11 -0.43
C ASP A 73 3.97 1.47 0.48
N SER A 74 4.34 1.16 1.73
CA SER A 74 3.42 0.54 2.68
C SER A 74 2.24 1.45 3.05
N GLY A 75 2.48 2.76 3.24
CA GLY A 75 1.42 3.73 3.50
C GLY A 75 0.46 3.89 2.33
N GLY A 76 0.98 3.97 1.11
CA GLY A 76 0.17 4.00 -0.11
C GLY A 76 -0.61 2.71 -0.31
N CYS A 77 -0.02 1.55 -0.01
CA CYS A 77 -0.72 0.27 -0.05
C CYS A 77 -1.88 0.24 0.95
N VAL A 78 -1.68 0.72 2.19
CA VAL A 78 -2.75 0.82 3.18
C VAL A 78 -3.90 1.68 2.67
N PHE A 79 -3.59 2.84 2.08
CA PHE A 79 -4.61 3.73 1.54
C PHE A 79 -5.40 3.09 0.39
N LEU A 80 -4.70 2.52 -0.59
CA LEU A 80 -5.32 1.89 -1.76
C LEU A 80 -6.13 0.64 -1.37
N ASP A 81 -5.64 -0.16 -0.41
CA ASP A 81 -6.32 -1.37 0.05
C ASP A 81 -7.56 -1.07 0.88
N THR A 82 -7.52 -0.01 1.67
CA THR A 82 -8.71 0.53 2.34
C THR A 82 -9.77 0.91 1.30
N PHE A 83 -9.36 1.54 0.19
CA PHE A 83 -10.27 1.92 -0.89
C PHE A 83 -10.87 0.70 -1.59
N ILE A 84 -10.05 -0.33 -1.90
CA ILE A 84 -10.53 -1.59 -2.50
C ILE A 84 -11.49 -2.32 -1.55
N LEU A 85 -11.20 -2.36 -0.25
CA LEU A 85 -12.10 -2.94 0.74
C LEU A 85 -13.41 -2.16 0.84
N MET A 86 -13.36 -0.83 0.84
CA MET A 86 -14.57 0.01 0.83
C MET A 86 -15.42 -0.27 -0.42
N GLN A 87 -14.80 -0.39 -1.60
CA GLN A 87 -15.49 -0.82 -2.82
C GLN A 87 -16.11 -2.21 -2.68
N PHE A 88 -15.42 -3.15 -2.03
CA PHE A 88 -15.96 -4.48 -1.78
C PHE A 88 -17.22 -4.44 -0.91
N PHE A 89 -17.24 -3.63 0.15
CA PHE A 89 -18.43 -3.44 0.98
C PHE A 89 -19.57 -2.73 0.23
N TYR A 90 -19.26 -1.80 -0.67
CA TYR A 90 -20.26 -1.05 -1.44
C TYR A 90 -20.89 -1.85 -2.60
N TYR A 91 -20.08 -2.66 -3.30
CA TYR A 91 -20.53 -3.50 -4.42
C TYR A 91 -21.01 -4.91 -3.98
N ARG A 92 -21.09 -5.16 -2.67
CA ARG A 92 -21.74 -6.33 -2.07
C ARG A 92 -23.25 -6.13 -2.08
#